data_AF-A0A7Z9YWS7-F1
#
_entry.id   AF-A0A7Z9YWS7-F1
#
_cell.length_a   1.000
_cell.length_b   1.000
_cell.length_c   1.000
_cell.angle_alpha   90.00
_cell.angle_beta   90.00
_cell.angle_gamma   90.00
#
_symmetry.space_group_name_H-M   'P 1'
#
loop_
_entity.id
_entity.type
_entity.pdbx_description
1 polymer ?
#
loop_
_entity_poly.entity_id
_entity_poly.type
_entity_poly.pdbx_seq_one_letter_code
_entity_poly.pdbx_strand_id
1 'polypeptide(L)'
;MNIPDLRCTRLPFRRAAASPNIHLRSILCLLLQTKNGTVGALHLGDKTENRFDSDDIHLAESLATLAAIAIDNARLYRQTREDAKTKDLLLREVNHRVKNNLAAIQVCCTSSNAMFRNRCQSVAMAPC
;
A
#
# COMPACT_ATOMS: atom_id res chain seq x y z
N MET A 1 1.96 -45.09 -0.79
CA MET A 1 1.48 -43.76 -1.25
C MET A 1 2.67 -43.04 -1.83
N ASN A 2 2.96 -43.26 -3.12
CA ASN A 2 4.20 -42.80 -3.74
C ASN A 2 4.02 -41.35 -4.21
N ILE A 3 4.78 -40.41 -3.62
CA ILE A 3 4.90 -39.03 -4.11
C ILE A 3 6.37 -38.84 -4.52
N PRO A 4 6.75 -39.05 -5.78
CA PRO A 4 8.06 -38.63 -6.26
C PRO A 4 7.94 -37.69 -7.46
N ASP A 5 8.21 -36.41 -7.22
CA ASP A 5 9.37 -35.70 -7.78
C ASP A 5 9.56 -34.42 -6.93
N LEU A 6 10.62 -34.42 -6.12
CA LEU A 6 10.91 -33.39 -5.10
C LEU A 6 12.16 -32.61 -5.53
N ARG A 7 11.99 -31.65 -6.43
CA ARG A 7 13.01 -30.62 -6.69
C ARG A 7 12.78 -29.44 -5.76
N CYS A 8 12.95 -29.70 -4.47
CA CYS A 8 12.66 -28.76 -3.39
C CYS A 8 13.96 -28.13 -2.88
N THR A 9 14.30 -26.95 -3.37
CA THR A 9 15.36 -26.13 -2.74
C THR A 9 14.80 -25.56 -1.43
N ARG A 10 15.21 -26.14 -0.29
CA ARG A 10 14.96 -25.75 1.12
C ARG A 10 13.85 -24.70 1.34
N LEU A 11 12.63 -25.17 1.62
CA LEU A 11 11.52 -24.30 2.06
C LEU A 11 11.54 -24.13 3.59
N PRO A 12 11.54 -22.88 4.12
CA PRO A 12 11.31 -22.60 5.54
C PRO A 12 9.81 -22.51 5.91
N PHE A 13 8.88 -22.86 5.01
CA PHE A 13 7.46 -22.55 5.18
C PHE A 13 6.61 -23.75 5.64
N ARG A 14 5.87 -23.53 6.73
CA ARG A 14 5.07 -24.52 7.48
C ARG A 14 3.77 -24.84 6.74
N ARG A 15 3.55 -26.15 6.50
CA ARG A 15 2.35 -26.85 5.96
C ARG A 15 1.11 -25.98 5.68
N ALA A 16 0.81 -25.77 4.40
CA ALA A 16 -0.56 -25.58 3.94
C ALA A 16 -1.27 -26.94 3.88
N ALA A 17 -2.43 -27.04 4.50
CA ALA A 17 -3.20 -28.27 4.64
C ALA A 17 -3.55 -28.86 3.26
N ALA A 18 -3.09 -30.08 3.02
CA ALA A 18 -3.57 -30.90 1.91
C ALA A 18 -5.07 -31.15 2.09
N SER A 19 -5.90 -30.59 1.21
CA SER A 19 -7.32 -30.93 1.17
C SER A 19 -7.46 -32.43 0.85
N PRO A 20 -8.24 -33.20 1.62
CA PRO A 20 -8.23 -34.67 1.55
C PRO A 20 -8.74 -35.28 0.23
N ASN A 21 -9.26 -34.48 -0.70
CA ASN A 21 -9.85 -34.96 -1.96
C ASN A 21 -9.01 -34.66 -3.22
N ILE A 22 -7.81 -34.08 -3.09
CA ILE A 22 -6.97 -33.75 -4.26
C ILE A 22 -5.91 -34.84 -4.44
N HIS A 23 -6.15 -35.74 -5.40
CA HIS A 23 -5.16 -36.72 -5.85
C HIS A 23 -4.15 -36.07 -6.80
N LEU A 24 -3.15 -35.36 -6.27
CA LEU A 24 -2.01 -34.88 -7.06
C LEU A 24 -0.99 -36.00 -7.22
N ARG A 25 -0.47 -36.16 -8.44
CA ARG A 25 0.62 -37.09 -8.77
C ARG A 25 1.89 -36.39 -9.25
N SER A 26 1.84 -35.09 -9.52
CA SER A 26 3.02 -34.28 -9.83
C SER A 26 2.86 -32.88 -9.26
N ILE A 27 3.94 -32.31 -8.73
CA ILE A 27 3.97 -30.98 -8.12
C ILE A 27 5.26 -30.27 -8.52
N LEU A 28 5.14 -29.02 -8.94
CA LEU A 28 6.25 -28.09 -9.16
C LEU A 28 6.11 -26.90 -8.20
N CYS A 29 7.16 -26.62 -7.44
CA CYS A 29 7.19 -25.53 -6.46
C CYS A 29 8.34 -24.59 -6.77
N LEU A 30 8.04 -23.30 -6.92
CA LEU A 30 9.02 -22.25 -7.19
C LEU A 30 8.91 -21.16 -6.13
N LEU A 31 10.04 -20.60 -5.75
CA LEU A 31 10.07 -19.45 -4.85
C LEU A 31 9.96 -18.15 -5.64
N LEU A 32 9.16 -17.23 -5.13
CA LEU A 32 9.08 -15.87 -5.65
C LEU A 32 10.18 -15.06 -5.00
N GLN A 33 11.34 -14.97 -5.66
CA GLN A 33 12.52 -14.29 -5.14
C GLN A 33 12.64 -12.87 -5.71
N THR A 34 13.03 -11.95 -4.84
CA THR A 34 13.33 -10.55 -5.19
C THR A 34 14.69 -10.18 -4.63
N LYS A 35 15.19 -8.98 -4.97
CA LYS A 35 16.42 -8.44 -4.36
C LYS A 35 16.30 -8.28 -2.83
N ASN A 36 15.08 -8.13 -2.33
CA ASN A 36 14.76 -7.91 -0.92
C ASN A 36 14.45 -9.23 -0.19
N GLY A 37 14.59 -10.38 -0.86
CA GLY A 37 14.32 -11.71 -0.33
C GLY A 37 13.08 -12.37 -0.93
N THR A 38 12.63 -13.45 -0.29
CA THR A 38 11.50 -14.27 -0.75
C THR A 38 10.18 -13.61 -0.39
N VAL A 39 9.36 -13.31 -1.40
CA VAL A 39 8.03 -12.70 -1.21
C VAL A 39 6.90 -13.73 -1.19
N GLY A 40 7.16 -14.97 -1.61
CA GLY A 40 6.18 -16.05 -1.61
C GLY A 40 6.64 -17.31 -2.34
N ALA A 41 5.68 -18.17 -2.70
CA ALA A 41 5.92 -19.39 -3.45
C ALA A 41 4.77 -19.67 -4.44
N LEU A 42 5.13 -20.14 -5.64
CA LEU A 42 4.23 -20.62 -6.69
C LEU A 42 4.17 -22.15 -6.64
N HIS A 43 2.97 -22.71 -6.55
CA HIS A 43 2.74 -24.15 -6.53
C HIS A 43 1.87 -24.54 -7.73
N LEU A 44 2.37 -25.47 -8.54
CA LEU A 44 1.67 -26.07 -9.65
C LEU A 44 1.50 -27.55 -9.33
N GLY A 45 0.28 -28.09 -9.49
CA GLY A 45 -0.02 -29.48 -9.19
C GLY A 45 -0.89 -30.09 -10.28
N ASP A 46 -0.56 -31.32 -10.68
CA ASP A 46 -1.32 -32.10 -11.65
C ASP A 46 -1.64 -33.51 -11.11
N LYS A 47 -2.69 -34.14 -11.64
CA LYS A 47 -3.09 -35.52 -11.30
C LYS A 47 -2.38 -36.57 -12.14
N THR A 48 -1.69 -36.14 -13.20
CA THR A 48 -0.88 -36.96 -14.10
C THR A 48 0.54 -37.06 -13.56
N GLU A 49 1.17 -38.23 -13.69
CA GLU A 49 2.59 -38.41 -13.34
C GLU A 49 3.50 -37.78 -14.41
N ASN A 50 4.65 -37.26 -13.98
CA ASN A 50 5.67 -36.66 -14.85
C ASN A 50 5.13 -35.59 -15.82
N ARG A 51 4.12 -34.82 -15.38
CA ARG A 51 3.47 -33.82 -16.25
C ARG A 51 4.41 -32.69 -16.66
N PHE A 52 5.28 -32.24 -15.76
CA PHE A 52 6.12 -31.05 -16.00
C PHE A 52 7.41 -31.45 -16.71
N ASP A 53 7.55 -31.01 -17.95
CA ASP A 53 8.80 -31.12 -18.71
C ASP A 53 9.71 -29.90 -18.48
N SER A 54 10.83 -29.83 -19.20
CA SER A 54 11.77 -28.71 -19.10
C SER A 54 11.18 -27.38 -19.53
N ASP A 55 10.31 -27.37 -20.54
CA ASP A 55 9.73 -26.16 -21.10
C ASP A 55 8.69 -25.58 -20.13
N ASP A 56 7.88 -26.46 -19.51
CA ASP A 56 6.97 -26.11 -18.43
C ASP A 56 7.71 -25.52 -17.23
N ILE A 57 8.87 -26.08 -16.86
CA ILE A 57 9.70 -25.57 -15.76
C ILE A 57 10.24 -24.18 -16.11
N HIS A 58 10.80 -23.98 -17.30
CA HIS A 58 11.34 -22.68 -17.72
C HIS A 58 10.26 -21.60 -17.80
N LEU A 59 9.06 -21.97 -18.27
CA LEU A 59 7.91 -21.09 -18.25
C LEU A 59 7.51 -20.73 -16.82
N ALA A 60 7.43 -21.72 -15.93
CA ALA A 60 7.08 -21.50 -14.53
C ALA A 60 8.12 -20.65 -13.79
N GLU A 61 9.42 -20.81 -14.08
CA GLU A 61 10.51 -19.96 -13.56
C GLU A 61 10.38 -18.52 -14.02
N SER A 62 10.05 -18.30 -15.29
CA SER A 62 9.82 -16.98 -15.86
C SER A 62 8.61 -16.29 -15.21
N LEU A 63 7.52 -17.04 -15.05
CA LEU A 63 6.32 -16.57 -14.36
C LEU A 63 6.59 -16.26 -12.87
N ALA A 64 7.32 -17.13 -12.17
CA ALA A 64 7.71 -16.91 -10.79
C ALA A 64 8.54 -15.63 -10.64
N THR A 65 9.48 -15.39 -11.56
CA THR A 65 10.28 -14.16 -11.59
C THR A 65 9.43 -12.92 -11.79
N LEU A 66 8.55 -12.93 -12.80
CA LEU A 66 7.65 -11.81 -13.08
C LEU A 66 6.68 -11.54 -11.92
N ALA A 67 6.11 -12.59 -11.34
CA ALA A 67 5.20 -12.50 -10.21
C ALA A 67 5.91 -11.91 -8.97
N ALA A 68 7.15 -12.33 -8.69
CA ALA A 68 7.93 -11.79 -7.59
C ALA A 68 8.13 -10.27 -7.74
N ILE A 69 8.53 -9.81 -8.93
CA ILE A 69 8.71 -8.39 -9.24
C ILE A 69 7.38 -7.62 -9.09
N ALA A 70 6.30 -8.16 -9.65
CA ALA A 70 4.99 -7.50 -9.59
C ALA A 70 4.46 -7.36 -8.15
N ILE A 71 4.64 -8.40 -7.32
CA ILE A 71 4.25 -8.38 -5.90
C ILE A 71 5.08 -7.35 -5.13
N ASP A 72 6.39 -7.31 -5.36
CA ASP A 72 7.28 -6.35 -4.70
C ASP A 72 6.92 -4.90 -5.08
N ASN A 73 6.70 -4.66 -6.37
CA ASN A 73 6.25 -3.36 -6.88
C ASN A 73 4.90 -2.94 -6.28
N ALA A 74 3.93 -3.85 -6.20
CA ALA A 74 2.63 -3.56 -5.60
C ALA A 74 2.73 -3.24 -4.10
N ARG A 75 3.67 -3.88 -3.38
CA ARG A 75 3.97 -3.57 -1.98
C ARG A 75 4.59 -2.17 -1.84
N LEU A 76 5.64 -1.87 -2.61
CA LEU A 76 6.32 -0.57 -2.61
C LEU A 76 5.37 0.57 -2.98
N TYR A 77 4.52 0.35 -3.99
CA TYR A 77 3.53 1.32 -4.43
C TYR A 77 2.49 1.60 -3.33
N ARG A 78 1.97 0.57 -2.67
CA ARG A 78 1.03 0.74 -1.54
C ARG A 78 1.66 1.56 -0.42
N GLN A 79 2.89 1.25 -0.03
CA GLN A 79 3.58 1.95 1.04
C GLN A 79 3.80 3.44 0.70
N THR A 80 4.25 3.73 -0.52
CA THR A 80 4.43 5.12 -0.98
C THR A 80 3.09 5.88 -0.98
N ARG A 81 2.00 5.22 -1.37
CA ARG A 81 0.66 5.83 -1.40
C ARG A 81 0.12 6.09 0.01
N GLU A 82 0.37 5.20 0.96
CA GLU A 82 -0.01 5.39 2.36
C GLU A 82 0.76 6.54 3.01
N ASP A 83 2.05 6.65 2.74
CA ASP A 83 2.89 7.75 3.20
C ASP A 83 2.41 9.10 2.64
N ALA A 84 2.10 9.14 1.33
CA ALA A 84 1.56 10.32 0.69
C ALA A 84 0.20 10.73 1.29
N LYS A 85 -0.68 9.75 1.55
CA LYS A 85 -1.99 10.00 2.19
C LYS A 85 -1.83 10.56 3.60
N THR A 86 -0.90 10.03 4.39
CA THR A 86 -0.63 10.49 5.75
C THR A 86 -0.17 11.96 5.74
N LYS A 87 0.76 12.31 4.85
CA LYS A 87 1.23 13.68 4.68
C LYS A 87 0.11 14.64 4.26
N ASP A 88 -0.73 14.24 3.31
CA ASP A 88 -1.87 15.04 2.86
C ASP A 88 -2.87 15.32 4.01
N LEU A 89 -3.16 14.33 4.84
CA LEU A 89 -4.02 14.51 6.02
C LEU A 89 -3.43 15.51 7.02
N LEU A 90 -2.13 15.40 7.32
CA LEU A 90 -1.44 16.33 8.21
C LEU A 90 -1.44 17.76 7.65
N LEU A 91 -1.18 17.91 6.36
CA LEU A 91 -1.21 19.21 5.69
C LEU A 91 -2.61 19.83 5.70
N ARG A 92 -3.66 19.01 5.51
CA ARG A 92 -5.05 19.49 5.58
C ARG A 92 -5.41 19.98 6.97
N GLU A 93 -5.04 19.24 8.01
CA GLU A 93 -5.32 19.63 9.40
C GLU A 93 -4.61 20.94 9.76
N VAL A 94 -3.33 21.07 9.42
CA VAL A 94 -2.57 22.31 9.64
C VAL A 94 -3.20 23.48 8.87
N ASN A 95 -3.53 23.29 7.59
CA ASN A 95 -4.19 24.33 6.80
C ASN A 95 -5.55 24.74 7.37
N HIS A 96 -6.35 23.78 7.83
CA HIS A 96 -7.63 24.06 8.45
C HIS A 96 -7.46 24.95 9.69
N ARG A 97 -6.49 24.66 10.55
CA ARG A 97 -6.18 25.47 11.74
C ARG A 97 -5.69 26.88 11.38
N VAL A 98 -4.79 26.98 10.40
CA VAL A 98 -4.29 28.29 9.93
C VAL A 98 -5.44 29.15 9.41
N LYS A 99 -6.33 28.59 8.58
CA LYS A 99 -7.50 29.30 8.07
C LYS A 99 -8.43 29.78 9.17
N ASN A 100 -8.71 28.93 10.16
CA ASN A 100 -9.58 29.29 11.28
C ASN A 100 -8.97 30.42 12.14
N ASN A 101 -7.67 30.35 12.42
CA ASN A 101 -6.97 31.40 13.16
C ASN A 101 -6.94 32.72 12.39
N LEU A 102 -6.68 32.69 11.08
CA LEU A 102 -6.71 33.87 10.24
C LEU A 102 -8.11 34.50 10.19
N ALA A 103 -9.16 33.69 10.10
CA ALA A 103 -10.53 34.18 10.14
C ALA A 103 -10.85 34.89 11.47
N ALA A 104 -10.39 34.35 12.61
CA ALA A 104 -10.57 34.98 13.91
C ALA A 104 -9.87 36.36 14.02
N ILE A 105 -8.63 36.46 13.52
CA ILE A 105 -7.89 37.73 13.48
C ILE A 105 -8.60 38.74 12.57
N GLN A 106 -9.07 38.29 11.40
CA GLN A 106 -9.80 39.15 10.47
C GLN A 106 -11.08 39.73 11.08
N VAL A 107 -11.87 38.91 11.78
CA VAL A 107 -13.10 39.35 12.49
C VAL A 107 -12.76 40.38 13.57
N CYS A 108 -11.68 40.18 14.32
CA CYS A 108 -11.22 41.14 15.31
C CYS A 108 -10.81 42.48 14.67
N CYS A 109 -10.07 42.44 13.56
CA CYS A 109 -9.65 43.63 12.83
C CYS A 109 -10.82 44.39 12.19
N THR A 110 -11.81 43.72 11.58
CA THR A 110 -12.99 44.39 11.02
C THR A 110 -13.86 45.03 12.10
N SER A 111 -14.00 44.39 13.26
CA SER A 111 -14.73 44.94 14.40
C SER A 111 -14.04 46.17 15.00
N SER A 112 -12.71 46.13 15.17
CA SER A 112 -11.92 47.31 15.58
C SER A 112 -12.05 48.46 14.58
N ASN A 113 -11.98 48.16 13.27
CA ASN A 113 -12.06 49.19 12.24
C ASN A 113 -13.45 49.85 12.18
N ALA A 114 -14.52 49.07 12.40
CA ALA A 114 -15.90 49.60 12.53
C ALA A 114 -16.07 50.46 13.80
N MET A 115 -15.45 50.08 14.92
CA MET A 115 -15.51 50.82 16.18
C MET A 115 -14.77 52.16 16.10
N PHE A 116 -13.62 52.22 15.40
CA PHE A 116 -12.88 53.45 15.15
C PHE A 116 -13.61 54.41 14.19
N ARG A 117 -14.25 53.91 13.11
CA ARG A 117 -15.05 54.76 12.20
C ARG A 117 -16.22 55.44 12.92
N ASN A 118 -16.93 54.73 13.79
CA ASN A 118 -18.06 55.31 14.52
C ASN A 118 -17.62 56.34 15.57
N ARG A 119 -16.46 56.15 16.21
CA ARG A 119 -15.92 57.13 17.18
C ARG A 119 -15.48 58.44 16.52
N CYS A 120 -14.90 58.41 15.32
CA CYS A 120 -14.54 59.63 14.60
C CYS A 120 -15.77 60.43 14.11
N GLN A 121 -16.87 59.76 13.72
CA GLN A 121 -18.11 60.46 13.36
C GLN A 121 -18.81 61.11 14.56
N SER A 122 -18.74 60.47 15.73
CA SER A 122 -19.33 60.99 16.97
C SER A 122 -18.57 62.21 17.54
N VAL A 123 -17.26 62.31 17.35
CA VAL A 123 -16.45 63.45 17.86
C VAL A 123 -16.51 64.67 16.93
N ALA A 124 -16.84 64.49 15.64
CA ALA A 124 -16.99 65.57 14.67
C ALA A 124 -18.33 66.36 14.78
N MET A 125 -19.22 66.04 15.73
CA MET A 125 -20.48 66.75 15.98
C MET A 125 -20.59 67.32 17.41
N ALA A 126 -19.49 67.77 18.00
CA ALA A 126 -19.58 68.62 19.20
C ALA A 126 -19.81 70.08 18.76
N PRO A 127 -20.98 70.69 19.07
CA PRO A 127 -21.22 72.09 18.73
C PRO A 127 -20.39 73.01 19.65
N CYS A 128 -19.71 73.98 19.05
CA CYS A 128 -19.48 75.28 19.68
C CYS A 128 -20.70 76.17 19.43
#